data_AF-A3DEK3-F1
#
_entry.id   AF-A3DEK3-F1
#
_cell.length_a   1.000
_cell.length_b   1.000
_cell.length_c   1.000
_cell.angle_alpha   90.00
_cell.angle_beta   90.00
_cell.angle_gamma   90.00
#
_symmetry.space_group_name_H-M   'P 1'
#
loop_
_entity.id
_entity.type
_entity.pdbx_description
1 polymer ?
#
loop_
_entity_poly.entity_id
_entity_poly.type
_entity_poly.pdbx_seq_one_letter_code
_entity_poly.pdbx_strand_id
1 'polypeptide(L)'
;MGNIISLNSIELERHICQLGDFVKRYVNGQFEEEYYVGNWCNYDHLDNSKVFPADGEYNQVAIGENTITVIMNNGCIFEYVKSKRCYYTEEEILKIADELFNGKELMLEEYRIRNGKKEKAVYPISYDEVVKLIKNAFYCGISRAGRRDFIVNLEESDSLSIEFFVNRKEQDVICLYNRIFVQSLTKRTVTYNKIIQSNKFRSHMQVHEKDFIIPYQNIIQYASYKGYFNDINERFVDMVVEFPFNIGYSLLCETTVQDTIVYAKRKNREIYSRFTLDGEKKLTNKCVFVLNRSNQKSDEYYLITMFPGEYLVKEPQDKNIKDELERQRMLEFWRNHALVFNPKDVDLETATYSCPYDLGA
;
A
#
# COMPACT_ATOMS: atom_id res chain seq x y z
N MET A 1 -4.02 11.94 -4.43
CA MET A 1 -5.20 11.21 -3.94
C MET A 1 -5.89 10.61 -5.14
N GLY A 2 -6.25 9.32 -5.08
CA GLY A 2 -6.97 8.68 -6.18
C GLY A 2 -8.47 8.95 -6.07
N ASN A 3 -9.11 9.29 -7.18
CA ASN A 3 -10.57 9.42 -7.22
C ASN A 3 -11.18 8.03 -7.39
N ILE A 4 -12.11 7.66 -6.51
CA ILE A 4 -12.90 6.44 -6.69
C ILE A 4 -13.89 6.67 -7.82
N ILE A 5 -13.83 5.83 -8.84
CA ILE A 5 -14.65 5.96 -10.04
C ILE A 5 -15.27 4.62 -10.41
N SER A 6 -16.44 4.69 -11.07
CA SER A 6 -17.05 3.53 -11.70
C SER A 6 -16.51 3.44 -13.13
N LEU A 7 -15.85 2.32 -13.44
CA LEU A 7 -15.37 1.98 -14.77
C LEU A 7 -15.92 0.62 -15.16
N ASN A 8 -16.16 0.41 -16.45
CA ASN A 8 -16.24 -0.93 -17.00
C ASN A 8 -14.84 -1.48 -17.33
N SER A 9 -14.78 -2.79 -17.62
CA SER A 9 -13.54 -3.53 -17.87
C SER A 9 -12.69 -2.90 -18.97
N ILE A 10 -13.31 -2.48 -20.08
CA ILE A 10 -12.63 -1.86 -21.23
C ILE A 10 -12.01 -0.51 -20.85
N GLU A 11 -12.71 0.29 -20.05
CA GLU A 11 -12.20 1.58 -19.56
C GLU A 11 -11.05 1.38 -18.58
N LEU A 12 -11.18 0.43 -17.66
CA LEU A 12 -10.14 0.06 -16.71
C LEU A 12 -8.87 -0.42 -17.45
N GLU A 13 -9.03 -1.28 -18.45
CA GLU A 13 -7.96 -1.78 -19.31
C GLU A 13 -7.19 -0.62 -19.97
N ARG A 14 -7.93 0.33 -20.55
CA ARG A 14 -7.36 1.52 -21.18
C ARG A 14 -6.54 2.34 -20.19
N HIS A 15 -7.06 2.56 -18.98
CA HIS A 15 -6.33 3.30 -17.95
C HIS A 15 -5.06 2.57 -17.51
N ILE A 16 -5.10 1.24 -17.35
CA ILE A 16 -3.91 0.44 -17.02
C ILE A 16 -2.86 0.57 -18.13
N CYS A 17 -3.25 0.51 -19.39
CA CYS A 17 -2.32 0.70 -20.51
C CYS A 17 -1.76 2.12 -20.62
N GLN A 18 -2.47 3.12 -20.12
CA GLN A 18 -1.96 4.50 -20.07
C GLN A 18 -0.84 4.69 -19.04
N LEU A 19 -0.65 3.74 -18.10
CA LEU A 19 0.48 3.80 -17.16
C LEU A 19 1.83 3.70 -17.89
N GLY A 20 1.90 2.96 -19.01
CA GLY A 20 3.09 2.83 -19.84
C GLY A 20 3.20 1.46 -20.52
N ASP A 21 4.31 1.22 -21.21
CA ASP A 21 4.56 -0.04 -21.93
C ASP A 21 4.64 -1.25 -20.99
N PHE A 22 5.08 -1.04 -19.75
CA PHE A 22 5.23 -2.06 -18.73
C PHE A 22 4.53 -1.62 -17.45
N VAL A 23 3.79 -2.53 -16.83
CA VAL A 23 3.01 -2.28 -15.62
C VAL A 23 3.28 -3.37 -14.60
N LYS A 24 3.64 -2.98 -13.39
CA LYS A 24 3.79 -3.90 -12.27
C LYS A 24 2.44 -4.12 -11.61
N ARG A 25 2.11 -5.36 -11.27
CA ARG A 25 0.96 -5.67 -10.44
C ARG A 25 1.39 -6.12 -9.05
N TYR A 26 0.68 -5.59 -8.05
CA TYR A 26 0.78 -6.00 -6.67
C TYR A 26 -0.58 -6.53 -6.21
N VAL A 27 -0.57 -7.60 -5.42
CA VAL A 27 -1.77 -8.17 -4.78
C VAL A 27 -1.64 -8.02 -3.28
N ASN A 28 -2.55 -7.27 -2.66
CA ASN A 28 -2.51 -6.90 -1.24
C ASN A 28 -1.16 -6.25 -0.85
N GLY A 29 -0.59 -5.46 -1.76
CA GLY A 29 0.71 -4.81 -1.60
C GLY A 29 1.94 -5.68 -1.91
N GLN A 30 1.79 -6.99 -2.11
CA GLN A 30 2.89 -7.88 -2.48
C GLN A 30 3.11 -7.86 -3.99
N PHE A 31 4.36 -7.71 -4.44
CA PHE A 31 4.68 -7.79 -5.87
C PHE A 31 4.34 -9.18 -6.41
N GLU A 32 3.61 -9.21 -7.50
CA GLU A 32 3.25 -10.44 -8.20
C GLU A 32 4.08 -10.57 -9.47
N GLU A 33 3.89 -9.66 -10.43
CA GLU A 33 4.54 -9.73 -11.74
C GLU A 33 4.60 -8.35 -12.42
N GLU A 34 5.46 -8.22 -13.43
CA GLU A 34 5.48 -7.08 -14.35
C GLU A 34 5.00 -7.53 -15.73
N TYR A 35 3.95 -6.89 -16.23
CA TYR A 35 3.32 -7.18 -17.50
C TYR A 35 3.76 -6.19 -18.58
N TYR A 36 4.01 -6.70 -19.78
CA TYR A 36 4.14 -5.87 -20.98
C TYR A 36 2.75 -5.61 -21.57
N VAL A 37 2.36 -4.34 -21.67
CA VAL A 37 1.04 -3.90 -22.14
C VAL A 37 1.11 -2.94 -23.34
N GLY A 38 2.33 -2.63 -23.82
CA GLY A 38 2.60 -1.55 -24.79
C GLY A 38 2.28 -1.84 -26.27
N ASN A 39 1.71 -2.99 -26.64
CA ASN A 39 1.42 -3.28 -28.05
C ASN A 39 0.24 -4.23 -28.26
N TRP A 40 -0.97 -3.70 -28.13
CA TRP A 40 -2.22 -4.46 -28.28
C TRP A 40 -2.55 -4.85 -29.72
N CYS A 41 -1.91 -4.22 -30.70
CA CYS A 41 -2.33 -4.37 -32.08
C CYS A 41 -1.86 -5.67 -32.75
N ASN A 42 -1.03 -6.52 -32.12
CA ASN A 42 -0.36 -7.60 -32.86
C ASN A 42 -0.03 -8.93 -32.11
N TYR A 43 -0.49 -9.21 -30.89
CA TYR A 43 -0.15 -10.48 -30.23
C TYR A 43 -1.27 -11.12 -29.39
N ASP A 44 -1.75 -12.29 -29.84
CA ASP A 44 -2.72 -13.22 -29.23
C ASP A 44 -2.17 -14.02 -28.02
N HIS A 45 -1.18 -13.52 -27.28
CA HIS A 45 -0.43 -14.35 -26.31
C HIS A 45 -0.50 -13.91 -24.85
N LEU A 46 -1.20 -12.82 -24.54
CA LEU A 46 -1.56 -12.52 -23.16
C LEU A 46 -2.87 -13.23 -22.85
N ASP A 47 -2.85 -14.08 -21.82
CA ASP A 47 -4.07 -14.52 -21.17
C ASP A 47 -4.66 -13.29 -20.46
N ASN A 48 -5.45 -12.50 -21.20
CA ASN A 48 -5.96 -11.21 -20.75
C ASN A 48 -6.72 -11.31 -19.43
N SER A 49 -7.34 -12.48 -19.16
CA SER A 49 -8.01 -12.77 -17.90
C SER A 49 -7.08 -12.70 -16.68
N LYS A 50 -5.78 -12.93 -16.87
CA LYS A 50 -4.80 -12.87 -15.78
C LYS A 50 -4.35 -11.46 -15.49
N VAL A 51 -4.37 -10.53 -16.46
CA VAL A 51 -3.82 -9.19 -16.28
C VAL A 51 -4.90 -8.19 -15.94
N PHE A 52 -6.04 -8.25 -16.63
CA PHE A 52 -7.10 -7.26 -16.52
C PHE A 52 -8.35 -7.86 -15.87
N PRO A 53 -8.89 -7.23 -14.81
CA PRO A 53 -10.14 -7.67 -14.19
C PRO A 53 -11.31 -7.56 -15.18
N ALA A 54 -12.15 -8.59 -15.23
CA ALA A 54 -13.38 -8.57 -16.02
C ALA A 54 -14.52 -7.85 -15.30
N ASP A 55 -15.55 -7.45 -16.06
CA ASP A 55 -16.75 -6.84 -15.47
C ASP A 55 -17.41 -7.80 -14.47
N GLY A 56 -17.78 -7.26 -13.31
CA GLY A 56 -18.34 -8.05 -12.21
C GLY A 56 -17.31 -8.74 -11.31
N GLU A 57 -16.01 -8.61 -11.56
CA GLU A 57 -14.97 -9.15 -10.68
C GLU A 57 -14.48 -8.16 -9.61
N TYR A 58 -14.80 -6.88 -9.77
CA TYR A 58 -14.38 -5.79 -8.88
C TYR A 58 -15.54 -4.86 -8.52
N ASN A 59 -15.38 -4.10 -7.43
CA ASN A 59 -16.38 -3.16 -6.92
C ASN A 59 -15.89 -1.72 -6.80
N GLN A 60 -14.58 -1.48 -6.73
CA GLN A 60 -14.03 -0.13 -6.65
C GLN A 60 -12.77 -0.01 -7.49
N VAL A 61 -12.59 1.14 -8.12
CA VAL A 61 -11.36 1.53 -8.80
C VAL A 61 -10.95 2.92 -8.32
N ALA A 62 -9.70 3.06 -7.91
CA ALA A 62 -9.09 4.34 -7.57
C ALA A 62 -7.92 4.62 -8.52
N ILE A 63 -7.98 5.74 -9.25
CA ILE A 63 -6.93 6.16 -10.19
C ILE A 63 -6.06 7.24 -9.55
N GLY A 64 -4.76 6.96 -9.44
CA GLY A 64 -3.70 7.94 -9.16
C GLY A 64 -2.83 8.19 -10.39
N GLU A 65 -1.83 9.07 -10.24
CA GLU A 65 -0.96 9.51 -11.35
C GLU A 65 -0.14 8.38 -11.97
N ASN A 66 0.46 7.53 -11.13
CA ASN A 66 1.32 6.42 -11.55
C ASN A 66 0.80 5.06 -11.05
N THR A 67 -0.43 5.02 -10.54
CA THR A 67 -1.00 3.85 -9.88
C THR A 67 -2.50 3.75 -10.12
N ILE A 68 -3.01 2.55 -10.37
CA ILE A 68 -4.44 2.24 -10.38
C ILE A 68 -4.68 1.13 -9.37
N THR A 69 -5.55 1.37 -8.41
CA THR A 69 -5.94 0.40 -7.39
C THR A 69 -7.34 -0.12 -7.68
N VAL A 70 -7.50 -1.44 -7.73
CA VAL A 70 -8.76 -2.14 -7.99
C VAL A 70 -9.09 -3.02 -6.79
N ILE A 71 -10.29 -2.86 -6.24
CA ILE A 71 -10.81 -3.69 -5.16
C ILE A 71 -11.69 -4.78 -5.74
N MET A 72 -11.18 -6.00 -5.67
CA MET A 72 -11.83 -7.20 -6.21
C MET A 72 -12.98 -7.65 -5.29
N ASN A 73 -13.99 -8.31 -5.86
CA ASN A 73 -15.14 -8.83 -5.12
C ASN A 73 -14.79 -9.97 -4.16
N ASN A 74 -13.67 -10.65 -4.40
CA ASN A 74 -13.10 -11.61 -3.46
C ASN A 74 -12.31 -10.95 -2.30
N GLY A 75 -12.27 -9.61 -2.25
CA GLY A 75 -11.58 -8.84 -1.22
C GLY A 75 -10.09 -8.60 -1.48
N CYS A 76 -9.52 -9.06 -2.59
CA CYS A 76 -8.15 -8.74 -2.96
C CYS A 76 -8.01 -7.28 -3.40
N ILE A 77 -6.86 -6.68 -3.10
CA ILE A 77 -6.49 -5.34 -3.54
C ILE A 77 -5.45 -5.50 -4.65
N PHE A 78 -5.83 -5.21 -5.89
CA PHE A 78 -4.91 -5.20 -7.01
C PHE A 78 -4.38 -3.79 -7.23
N GLU A 79 -3.07 -3.62 -7.33
CA GLU A 79 -2.46 -2.35 -7.67
C GLU A 79 -1.61 -2.49 -8.91
N TYR A 80 -1.97 -1.74 -9.94
CA TYR A 80 -1.21 -1.55 -11.15
C TYR A 80 -0.35 -0.32 -10.98
N VAL A 81 0.97 -0.47 -11.07
CA VAL A 81 1.94 0.61 -10.87
C VAL A 81 2.75 0.76 -12.13
N LYS A 82 2.89 2.00 -12.60
CA LYS A 82 3.76 2.34 -13.72
C LYS A 82 5.17 1.79 -13.48
N SER A 83 5.66 0.98 -14.42
CA SER A 83 7.04 0.51 -14.33
C SER A 83 8.03 1.62 -14.67
N LYS A 84 9.21 1.54 -14.07
CA LYS A 84 10.39 2.31 -14.49
C LYS A 84 11.03 1.76 -15.77
N ARG A 85 10.57 0.59 -16.23
CA ARG A 85 10.93 -0.03 -17.50
C ARG A 85 10.14 0.62 -18.64
N CYS A 86 10.81 1.04 -19.69
CA CYS A 86 10.19 1.62 -20.88
C CYS A 86 11.07 1.39 -22.13
N TYR A 87 10.50 1.57 -23.31
CA TYR A 87 11.24 1.58 -24.56
C TYR A 87 11.82 2.95 -24.87
N TYR A 88 13.14 3.02 -25.06
CA TYR A 88 13.86 4.23 -25.42
C TYR A 88 14.52 4.07 -26.79
N THR A 89 14.59 5.15 -27.54
CA THR A 89 15.55 5.32 -28.65
C THR A 89 16.95 5.52 -28.09
N GLU A 90 17.97 5.33 -28.93
CA GLU A 90 19.36 5.54 -28.54
C GLU A 90 19.62 6.98 -28.07
N GLU A 91 19.04 7.97 -28.77
CA GLU A 91 19.21 9.38 -28.44
C GLU A 91 18.60 9.74 -27.08
N GLU A 92 17.37 9.26 -26.81
CA GLU A 92 16.67 9.52 -25.54
C GLU A 92 17.46 8.97 -24.35
N ILE A 93 17.90 7.71 -24.41
CA ILE A 93 18.59 7.08 -23.27
C ILE A 93 20.00 7.64 -23.07
N LEU A 94 20.69 8.04 -24.14
CA LEU A 94 22.00 8.69 -24.03
C LEU A 94 21.88 10.09 -23.41
N LYS A 95 20.82 10.84 -23.73
CA LYS A 95 20.55 12.11 -23.07
C LYS A 95 20.31 11.92 -21.57
N ILE A 96 19.51 10.94 -21.19
CA ILE A 96 19.27 10.59 -19.77
C ILE A 96 20.58 10.18 -19.09
N ALA A 97 21.39 9.35 -19.74
CA ALA A 97 22.68 8.93 -19.20
C ALA A 97 23.63 10.11 -18.97
N ASP A 98 23.63 11.11 -19.85
CA ASP A 98 24.43 12.33 -19.68
C ASP A 98 24.01 13.13 -18.44
N GLU A 99 22.71 13.39 -18.32
CA GLU A 99 22.14 14.10 -17.16
C GLU A 99 22.39 13.35 -15.84
N LEU A 100 22.35 12.01 -15.88
CA LEU A 100 22.50 11.18 -14.69
C LEU A 100 23.95 10.93 -14.28
N PHE A 101 24.86 10.71 -15.22
CA PHE A 101 26.14 10.07 -14.96
C PHE A 101 27.36 10.95 -15.24
N ASN A 102 27.22 12.01 -16.04
CA ASN A 102 28.35 12.85 -16.41
C ASN A 102 28.97 13.53 -15.16
N GLY A 103 30.29 13.42 -15.02
CA GLY A 103 31.04 13.95 -13.88
C GLY A 103 30.88 13.19 -12.55
N LYS A 104 30.24 12.02 -12.52
CA LYS A 104 30.04 11.21 -11.30
C LYS A 104 30.91 9.95 -11.30
N GLU A 105 31.12 9.37 -10.11
CA GLU A 105 31.72 8.04 -9.96
C GLU A 105 30.68 6.96 -10.25
N LEU A 106 30.97 6.11 -11.23
CA LEU A 106 30.03 5.12 -11.75
C LEU A 106 30.54 3.71 -11.50
N MET A 107 29.59 2.83 -11.19
CA MET A 107 29.81 1.41 -11.05
C MET A 107 28.96 0.66 -12.08
N LEU A 108 29.54 -0.36 -12.69
CA LEU A 108 28.82 -1.34 -13.50
C LEU A 108 28.65 -2.62 -12.69
N GLU A 109 27.40 -3.05 -12.55
CA GLU A 109 27.01 -4.36 -12.06
C GLU A 109 26.55 -5.23 -13.25
N GLU A 110 27.28 -6.30 -13.53
CA GLU A 110 26.95 -7.26 -14.57
C GLU A 110 26.42 -8.55 -13.95
N TYR A 111 25.28 -9.03 -14.45
CA TYR A 111 24.79 -10.36 -14.18
C TYR A 111 24.88 -11.22 -15.43
N ARG A 112 25.56 -12.35 -15.29
CA ARG A 112 25.78 -13.33 -16.35
C ARG A 112 25.12 -14.64 -15.96
N ILE A 113 24.36 -15.22 -16.89
CA ILE A 113 23.88 -16.60 -16.75
C ILE A 113 24.69 -17.49 -17.67
N ARG A 114 25.53 -18.34 -17.07
CA ARG A 114 26.37 -19.31 -17.78
C ARG A 114 26.01 -20.72 -17.31
N ASN A 115 25.53 -21.57 -18.22
CA ASN A 115 25.14 -22.95 -17.92
C ASN A 115 24.22 -23.08 -16.69
N GLY A 116 23.26 -22.15 -16.53
CA GLY A 116 22.34 -22.10 -15.38
C GLY A 116 22.91 -21.51 -14.09
N LYS A 117 24.20 -21.19 -14.01
CA LYS A 117 24.81 -20.48 -12.88
C LYS A 117 24.72 -18.98 -13.07
N LYS A 118 24.31 -18.27 -12.02
CA LYS A 118 24.27 -16.80 -11.96
C LYS A 118 25.60 -16.30 -11.41
N GLU A 119 26.33 -15.57 -12.23
CA GLU A 119 27.56 -14.86 -11.85
C GLU A 119 27.25 -13.36 -11.75
N LYS A 120 27.77 -12.71 -10.71
CA LYS A 120 27.62 -11.27 -10.49
C LYS A 120 29.01 -10.65 -10.35
N ALA A 121 29.29 -9.62 -11.14
CA ALA A 121 30.51 -8.83 -11.05
C ALA A 121 30.15 -7.36 -10.88
N VAL A 122 30.92 -6.64 -10.05
CA VAL A 122 30.75 -5.20 -9.83
C VAL A 122 32.10 -4.53 -9.91
N TYR A 123 32.23 -3.51 -10.77
CA TYR A 123 33.49 -2.79 -10.95
C TYR A 123 33.26 -1.33 -11.39
N PRO A 124 34.22 -0.42 -11.13
CA PRO A 124 34.14 0.95 -11.62
C PRO A 124 34.14 1.03 -13.15
N ILE A 125 33.45 2.03 -13.70
CA ILE A 125 33.36 2.25 -15.15
C ILE A 125 33.43 3.74 -15.49
N SER A 126 34.06 4.08 -16.62
CA SER A 126 34.05 5.47 -17.11
C SER A 126 32.76 5.81 -17.85
N TYR A 127 32.38 7.09 -17.88
CA TYR A 127 31.20 7.54 -18.62
C TYR A 127 31.29 7.23 -20.13
N ASP A 128 32.48 7.34 -20.74
CA ASP A 128 32.68 6.98 -22.15
C ASP A 128 32.41 5.48 -22.42
N GLU A 129 32.75 4.61 -21.47
CA GLU A 129 32.44 3.18 -21.56
C GLU A 129 30.95 2.90 -21.37
N VAL A 130 30.27 3.66 -20.49
CA VAL A 130 28.81 3.62 -20.33
C VAL A 130 28.12 3.96 -21.65
N VAL A 131 28.52 5.04 -22.31
CA VAL A 131 27.97 5.44 -23.63
C VAL A 131 28.15 4.32 -24.66
N LYS A 132 29.34 3.68 -24.70
CA LYS A 132 29.59 2.55 -25.60
C LYS A 132 28.68 1.35 -25.30
N LEU A 133 28.49 1.00 -24.03
CA LEU A 133 27.62 -0.11 -23.62
C LEU A 133 26.16 0.13 -23.99
N ILE A 134 25.65 1.34 -23.73
CA ILE A 134 24.27 1.72 -24.08
C ILE A 134 24.06 1.62 -25.59
N LYS A 135 24.97 2.19 -26.40
CA LYS A 135 24.91 2.07 -27.87
C LYS A 135 24.89 0.61 -28.32
N ASN A 136 25.77 -0.22 -27.75
CA ASN A 136 25.84 -1.63 -28.08
C ASN A 136 24.55 -2.40 -27.77
N ALA A 137 23.73 -1.98 -26.80
CA ALA A 137 22.45 -2.61 -26.50
C ALA A 137 21.44 -2.52 -27.67
N PHE A 138 21.57 -1.51 -28.53
CA PHE A 138 20.74 -1.37 -29.73
C PHE A 138 21.14 -2.34 -30.85
N TYR A 139 22.33 -2.95 -30.79
CA TYR A 139 22.83 -3.86 -31.81
C TYR A 139 22.68 -5.33 -31.40
N CYS A 140 22.24 -6.16 -32.33
CA CYS A 140 22.20 -7.61 -32.20
C CYS A 140 22.81 -8.24 -33.45
N GLY A 141 24.13 -8.48 -33.42
CA GLY A 141 24.88 -8.80 -34.65
C GLY A 141 24.90 -7.59 -35.59
N ILE A 142 24.44 -7.77 -36.82
CA ILE A 142 24.37 -6.71 -37.84
C ILE A 142 23.09 -5.87 -37.78
N SER A 143 22.08 -6.31 -37.01
CA SER A 143 20.78 -5.64 -36.95
C SER A 143 20.76 -4.61 -35.81
N ARG A 144 20.24 -3.40 -36.10
CA ARG A 144 20.02 -2.33 -35.13
C ARG A 144 18.53 -2.20 -34.83
N ALA A 145 18.15 -2.23 -33.55
CA ALA A 145 16.80 -1.95 -33.11
C ALA A 145 16.56 -0.44 -33.05
N GLY A 146 15.37 0.03 -33.44
CA GLY A 146 15.01 1.45 -33.32
C GLY A 146 14.71 1.88 -31.88
N ARG A 147 14.16 0.98 -31.08
CA ARG A 147 13.90 1.17 -29.64
C ARG A 147 14.31 -0.08 -28.87
N ARG A 148 14.74 0.10 -27.62
CA ARG A 148 15.13 -0.97 -26.70
C ARG A 148 14.59 -0.72 -25.30
N ASP A 149 14.38 -1.79 -24.55
CA ASP A 149 13.90 -1.73 -23.19
C ASP A 149 15.04 -1.37 -22.22
N PHE A 150 14.80 -0.32 -21.43
CA PHE A 150 15.68 0.07 -20.33
C PHE A 150 14.84 0.29 -19.07
N ILE A 151 15.45 0.07 -17.91
CA ILE A 151 14.93 0.48 -16.61
C ILE A 151 15.72 1.69 -16.17
N VAL A 152 15.04 2.81 -15.93
CA VAL A 152 15.67 4.06 -15.50
C VAL A 152 15.19 4.41 -14.09
N ASN A 153 16.10 4.41 -13.13
CA ASN A 153 15.84 4.81 -11.75
C ASN A 153 16.33 6.24 -11.53
N LEU A 154 15.39 7.17 -11.31
CA LEU A 154 15.66 8.60 -11.07
C LEU A 154 15.45 9.03 -9.61
N GLU A 155 14.97 8.14 -8.75
CA GLU A 155 14.62 8.44 -7.35
C GLU A 155 15.84 8.26 -6.45
N GLU A 156 16.04 9.21 -5.52
CA GLU A 156 17.11 9.31 -4.50
C GLU A 156 18.56 9.15 -5.01
N SER A 157 19.49 9.96 -4.48
CA SER A 157 20.90 9.95 -4.89
C SER A 157 21.57 8.57 -4.80
N ASP A 158 21.01 7.69 -3.96
CA ASP A 158 21.56 6.39 -3.61
C ASP A 158 21.08 5.25 -4.53
N SER A 159 20.16 5.55 -5.47
CA SER A 159 19.58 4.56 -6.40
C SER A 159 19.54 4.99 -7.87
N LEU A 160 20.21 6.08 -8.24
CA LEU A 160 20.31 6.52 -9.64
C LEU A 160 20.98 5.43 -10.50
N SER A 161 20.22 4.82 -11.40
CA SER A 161 20.72 3.74 -12.24
C SER A 161 20.00 3.60 -13.58
N ILE A 162 20.70 3.06 -14.56
CA ILE A 162 20.16 2.61 -15.84
C ILE A 162 20.47 1.11 -15.97
N GLU A 163 19.45 0.31 -16.25
CA GLU A 163 19.56 -1.14 -16.35
C GLU A 163 19.02 -1.64 -17.69
N PHE A 164 19.72 -2.59 -18.31
CA PHE A 164 19.40 -3.08 -19.64
C PHE A 164 20.10 -4.41 -19.97
N PHE A 165 19.54 -5.11 -20.96
CA PHE A 165 20.13 -6.32 -21.50
C PHE A 165 21.02 -6.00 -22.70
N VAL A 166 22.13 -6.73 -22.82
CA VAL A 166 22.98 -6.71 -24.01
C VAL A 166 23.06 -8.11 -24.58
N ASN A 167 22.75 -8.23 -25.88
CA ASN A 167 22.92 -9.48 -26.61
C ASN A 167 24.39 -9.65 -27.01
N ARG A 168 25.21 -10.23 -26.14
CA ARG A 168 26.54 -10.72 -26.53
C ARG A 168 26.46 -12.16 -27.01
N LYS A 169 26.97 -12.42 -28.21
CA LYS A 169 27.27 -13.78 -28.69
C LYS A 169 28.60 -14.24 -28.10
N GLU A 170 28.66 -14.43 -26.78
CA GLU A 170 29.76 -15.17 -26.16
C GLU A 170 29.35 -16.66 -26.07
N GLN A 171 30.26 -17.58 -26.37
CA GLN A 171 30.01 -19.01 -26.13
C GLN A 171 29.67 -19.18 -24.63
N ASP A 172 28.56 -19.87 -24.36
CA ASP A 172 28.05 -20.22 -23.03
C ASP A 172 27.40 -19.11 -22.18
N VAL A 173 27.26 -17.86 -22.66
CA VAL A 173 26.52 -16.80 -21.94
C VAL A 173 25.11 -16.64 -22.54
N ILE A 174 24.10 -16.99 -21.77
CA ILE A 174 22.69 -16.99 -22.21
C ILE A 174 22.06 -15.60 -22.04
N CYS A 175 22.50 -14.85 -21.02
CA CYS A 175 21.96 -13.53 -20.70
C CYS A 175 23.03 -12.68 -20.02
N LEU A 176 23.19 -11.43 -20.49
CA LEU A 176 24.00 -10.39 -19.87
C LEU A 176 23.10 -9.20 -19.53
N TYR A 177 22.87 -9.01 -18.24
CA TYR A 177 22.13 -7.87 -17.70
C TYR A 177 23.12 -6.89 -17.08
N ASN A 178 23.00 -5.63 -17.45
CA ASN A 178 23.86 -4.55 -16.99
C ASN A 178 23.05 -3.60 -16.14
N ARG A 179 23.60 -3.19 -15.00
CA ARG A 179 23.10 -2.11 -14.17
C ARG A 179 24.23 -1.12 -13.94
N ILE A 180 24.07 0.08 -14.50
CA ILE A 180 25.00 1.19 -14.34
C ILE A 180 24.42 2.09 -13.25
N PHE A 181 25.18 2.38 -12.21
CA PHE A 181 24.69 3.17 -11.08
C PHE A 181 25.77 4.12 -10.55
N VAL A 182 25.32 5.20 -9.92
CA VAL A 182 26.21 6.13 -9.22
C VAL A 182 26.66 5.50 -7.90
N GLN A 183 27.96 5.52 -7.63
CA GLN A 183 28.48 5.01 -6.37
C GLN A 183 27.98 5.86 -5.20
N SER A 184 27.07 5.32 -4.40
CA SER A 184 26.62 5.97 -3.16
C SER A 184 27.44 5.49 -1.94
N LEU A 185 27.77 6.43 -1.06
CA LEU A 185 28.45 6.21 0.21
C LEU A 185 27.50 5.78 1.34
N THR A 186 26.18 5.86 1.14
CA THR A 186 25.17 5.60 2.17
C THR A 186 24.21 4.49 1.74
N LYS A 187 24.41 3.28 2.29
CA LYS A 187 23.35 2.26 2.26
C LYS A 187 22.27 2.65 3.27
N ARG A 188 21.21 3.31 2.81
CA ARG A 188 19.98 3.41 3.60
C ARG A 188 19.40 2.00 3.76
N THR A 189 19.34 1.53 5.01
CA THR A 189 18.69 0.27 5.33
C THR A 189 17.29 0.63 5.80
N VAL A 190 16.29 0.46 4.92
CA VAL A 190 14.89 0.60 5.33
C VAL A 190 14.58 -0.56 6.28
N THR A 191 14.25 -0.23 7.52
CA THR A 191 13.86 -1.22 8.52
C THR A 191 12.34 -1.34 8.48
N TYR A 192 11.83 -2.54 8.29
CA TYR A 192 10.40 -2.79 8.26
C TYR A 192 9.94 -3.31 9.62
N ASN A 193 9.01 -2.61 10.26
CA ASN A 193 8.40 -3.10 11.48
C ASN A 193 7.48 -4.27 11.16
N LYS A 194 7.70 -5.38 11.84
CA LYS A 194 6.89 -6.59 11.71
C LYS A 194 5.64 -6.48 12.59
N ILE A 195 4.48 -6.58 11.95
CA ILE A 195 3.17 -6.56 12.62
C ILE A 195 2.72 -7.99 12.96
N ILE A 196 2.49 -8.25 14.24
CA ILE A 196 2.11 -9.55 14.79
C ILE A 196 0.61 -9.56 15.11
N GLN A 197 -0.10 -10.49 14.47
CA GLN A 197 -1.53 -10.73 14.71
C GLN A 197 -1.71 -11.91 15.66
N SER A 198 -1.82 -11.62 16.96
CA SER A 198 -2.01 -12.65 17.99
C SER A 198 -3.37 -13.36 17.90
N ASN A 199 -3.51 -14.54 18.53
CA ASN A 199 -4.81 -15.21 18.64
C ASN A 199 -5.86 -14.33 19.35
N LYS A 200 -5.45 -13.59 20.37
CA LYS A 200 -6.31 -12.63 21.08
C LYS A 200 -6.84 -11.55 20.12
N PHE A 201 -5.96 -11.00 19.28
CA PHE A 201 -6.36 -10.05 18.24
C PHE A 201 -7.35 -10.68 17.25
N ARG A 202 -7.05 -11.87 16.72
CA ARG A 202 -7.94 -12.55 15.76
C ARG A 202 -9.32 -12.81 16.34
N SER A 203 -9.41 -13.28 17.59
CA SER A 203 -10.69 -13.46 18.29
C SER A 203 -11.42 -12.13 18.50
N HIS A 204 -10.69 -11.06 18.85
CA HIS A 204 -11.28 -9.73 18.97
C HIS A 204 -11.83 -9.21 17.63
N MET A 205 -11.17 -9.49 16.52
CA MET A 205 -11.60 -9.03 15.19
C MET A 205 -12.86 -9.74 14.66
N GLN A 206 -13.26 -10.89 15.22
CA GLN A 206 -14.47 -11.60 14.78
C GLN A 206 -15.74 -10.75 14.91
N VAL A 207 -15.82 -9.87 15.91
CA VAL A 207 -16.98 -8.97 16.08
C VAL A 207 -16.93 -7.74 15.17
N HIS A 208 -15.75 -7.41 14.65
CA HIS A 208 -15.52 -6.24 13.79
C HIS A 208 -15.43 -6.61 12.31
N GLU A 209 -15.37 -7.90 11.97
CA GLU A 209 -15.18 -8.38 10.60
C GLU A 209 -16.20 -7.80 9.62
N LYS A 210 -17.46 -7.68 10.03
CA LYS A 210 -18.56 -7.15 9.21
C LYS A 210 -18.55 -5.63 9.05
N ASP A 211 -17.69 -4.93 9.77
CA ASP A 211 -17.51 -3.50 9.57
C ASP A 211 -16.60 -3.24 8.36
N PHE A 212 -15.81 -4.22 7.94
CA PHE A 212 -14.98 -4.12 6.75
C PHE A 212 -15.69 -4.65 5.50
N ILE A 213 -15.49 -3.98 4.37
CA ILE A 213 -15.88 -4.49 3.04
C ILE A 213 -14.73 -5.23 2.35
N ILE A 214 -13.50 -5.00 2.81
CA ILE A 214 -12.28 -5.71 2.41
C ILE A 214 -11.83 -6.55 3.62
N PRO A 215 -11.50 -7.84 3.48
CA PRO A 215 -10.97 -8.65 4.58
C PRO A 215 -9.85 -7.91 5.33
N TYR A 216 -9.99 -7.73 6.64
CA TYR A 216 -9.08 -6.89 7.42
C TYR A 216 -7.62 -7.36 7.34
N GLN A 217 -7.39 -8.65 7.09
CA GLN A 217 -6.07 -9.22 6.87
C GLN A 217 -5.39 -8.64 5.63
N ASN A 218 -6.16 -8.43 4.54
CA ASN A 218 -5.66 -7.83 3.31
C ASN A 218 -5.31 -6.35 3.53
N ILE A 219 -6.08 -5.65 4.37
CA ILE A 219 -5.79 -4.26 4.76
C ILE A 219 -4.48 -4.19 5.57
N ILE A 220 -4.27 -5.08 6.55
CA ILE A 220 -3.02 -5.13 7.33
C ILE A 220 -1.83 -5.43 6.41
N GLN A 221 -1.98 -6.40 5.51
CA GLN A 221 -0.93 -6.79 4.56
C GLN A 221 -0.57 -5.62 3.66
N TYR A 222 -1.58 -4.99 3.04
CA TYR A 222 -1.41 -3.79 2.23
C TYR A 222 -0.70 -2.69 3.02
N ALA A 223 -1.15 -2.42 4.24
CA ALA A 223 -0.60 -1.34 5.03
C ALA A 223 0.88 -1.58 5.40
N SER A 224 1.22 -2.84 5.68
CA SER A 224 2.60 -3.25 5.97
C SER A 224 3.51 -3.07 4.75
N TYR A 225 3.06 -3.50 3.56
CA TYR A 225 3.85 -3.36 2.33
C TYR A 225 4.02 -1.92 1.86
N LYS A 226 3.01 -1.07 2.09
CA LYS A 226 3.10 0.37 1.82
C LYS A 226 3.96 1.12 2.84
N GLY A 227 4.42 0.44 3.89
CA GLY A 227 5.33 1.02 4.86
C GLY A 227 4.67 1.99 5.83
N TYR A 228 3.34 1.99 5.98
CA TYR A 228 2.65 2.86 6.94
C TYR A 228 3.13 2.64 8.38
N PHE A 229 3.70 1.48 8.68
CA PHE A 229 4.25 1.15 9.99
C PHE A 229 5.77 1.34 10.09
N ASN A 230 6.46 1.86 9.07
CA ASN A 230 7.93 1.88 9.09
C ASN A 230 8.51 2.95 10.02
N ASP A 231 7.83 4.07 10.19
CA ASP A 231 8.36 5.23 10.93
C ASP A 231 7.91 5.28 12.40
N ILE A 232 7.26 4.23 12.91
CA ILE A 232 6.79 4.16 14.30
C ILE A 232 7.89 3.64 15.22
N ASN A 233 8.04 4.25 16.40
CA ASN A 233 9.08 3.88 17.36
C ASN A 233 8.62 3.85 18.83
N GLU A 234 7.39 4.26 19.09
CA GLU A 234 6.84 4.37 20.43
C GLU A 234 6.46 3.00 21.01
N ARG A 235 6.31 2.94 22.33
CA ARG A 235 5.87 1.70 22.98
C ARG A 235 4.44 1.33 22.59
N PHE A 236 3.57 2.33 22.55
CA PHE A 236 2.16 2.19 22.23
C PHE A 236 1.85 3.22 21.16
N VAL A 237 1.30 2.76 20.04
CA VAL A 237 1.06 3.58 18.85
C VAL A 237 -0.42 3.50 18.52
N ASP A 238 -1.06 4.65 18.56
CA ASP A 238 -2.41 4.88 18.09
C ASP A 238 -2.31 5.69 16.80
N MET A 239 -2.70 5.11 15.68
CA MET A 239 -2.55 5.78 14.39
C MET A 239 -3.78 5.61 13.50
N VAL A 240 -4.01 6.60 12.66
CA VAL A 240 -5.05 6.58 11.62
C VAL A 240 -4.34 6.51 10.28
N VAL A 241 -4.64 5.48 9.49
CA VAL A 241 -4.15 5.35 8.12
C VAL A 241 -5.29 5.67 7.17
N GLU A 242 -5.06 6.60 6.25
CA GLU A 242 -5.97 6.91 5.16
C GLU A 242 -5.56 6.13 3.90
N PHE A 243 -6.48 5.32 3.38
CA PHE A 243 -6.29 4.49 2.20
C PHE A 243 -6.82 5.19 0.93
N PRO A 244 -6.30 4.85 -0.26
CA PRO A 244 -6.80 5.40 -1.52
C PRO A 244 -8.16 4.79 -1.96
N PHE A 245 -8.76 3.91 -1.15
CA PHE A 245 -10.02 3.20 -1.43
C PHE A 245 -10.84 3.05 -0.15
N ASN A 246 -12.15 2.84 -0.27
CA ASN A 246 -12.98 2.58 0.90
C ASN A 246 -12.69 1.18 1.45
N ILE A 247 -12.60 1.08 2.77
CA ILE A 247 -12.20 -0.14 3.47
C ILE A 247 -13.34 -0.76 4.30
N GLY A 248 -14.36 0.03 4.61
CA GLY A 248 -15.44 -0.40 5.49
C GLY A 248 -16.31 0.75 5.95
N TYR A 249 -17.10 0.46 6.97
CA TYR A 249 -18.04 1.39 7.57
C TYR A 249 -17.65 1.70 9.00
N SER A 250 -17.52 2.98 9.32
CA SER A 250 -17.36 3.40 10.70
C SER A 250 -18.68 3.30 11.44
N LEU A 251 -18.62 2.66 12.61
CA LEU A 251 -19.75 2.59 13.55
C LEU A 251 -19.96 3.89 14.31
N LEU A 252 -18.96 4.76 14.35
CA LEU A 252 -19.05 6.03 15.04
C LEU A 252 -19.60 7.08 14.07
N CYS A 253 -20.65 7.77 14.50
CA CYS A 253 -21.27 8.85 13.74
C CYS A 253 -21.37 10.11 14.61
N GLU A 254 -21.39 11.26 13.94
CA GLU A 254 -21.76 12.52 14.57
C GLU A 254 -23.27 12.49 14.88
N THR A 255 -23.64 13.10 16.01
CA THR A 255 -25.02 13.19 16.49
C THR A 255 -25.34 14.63 16.83
N THR A 256 -26.60 14.98 16.61
CA THR A 256 -27.24 16.25 16.91
C THR A 256 -28.21 16.11 18.09
N VAL A 257 -28.87 17.21 18.45
CA VAL A 257 -29.90 17.22 19.51
C VAL A 257 -31.20 16.53 19.09
N GLN A 258 -31.36 16.23 17.79
CA GLN A 258 -32.52 15.54 17.25
C GLN A 258 -32.39 14.01 17.32
N ASP A 259 -31.17 13.49 17.48
CA ASP A 259 -30.92 12.05 17.51
C ASP A 259 -31.35 11.40 18.82
N THR A 260 -31.94 10.22 18.71
CA THR A 260 -32.39 9.38 19.83
C THR A 260 -31.20 8.64 20.42
N ILE A 261 -30.71 9.16 21.55
CA ILE A 261 -29.57 8.60 22.26
C ILE A 261 -30.01 7.52 23.25
N VAL A 262 -29.34 6.38 23.18
CA VAL A 262 -29.44 5.31 24.19
C VAL A 262 -28.06 4.97 24.72
N TYR A 263 -27.96 4.76 26.02
CA TYR A 263 -26.75 4.29 26.68
C TYR A 263 -26.95 2.84 27.06
N ALA A 264 -25.96 2.00 26.77
CA ALA A 264 -26.01 0.60 27.13
C ALA A 264 -24.60 0.04 27.25
N LYS A 265 -24.46 -1.11 27.91
CA LYS A 265 -23.21 -1.86 27.89
C LYS A 265 -23.11 -2.68 26.61
N ARG A 266 -21.94 -2.69 25.98
CA ARG A 266 -21.62 -3.66 24.92
C ARG A 266 -21.37 -5.01 25.56
N LYS A 267 -21.72 -6.10 24.87
CA LYS A 267 -21.43 -7.46 25.34
C LYS A 267 -19.95 -7.58 25.69
N ASN A 268 -19.66 -8.13 26.87
CA ASN A 268 -18.31 -8.27 27.42
C ASN A 268 -17.59 -6.93 27.71
N ARG A 269 -18.32 -5.83 27.91
CA ARG A 269 -17.80 -4.58 28.50
C ARG A 269 -18.57 -4.20 29.76
N GLU A 270 -17.84 -3.73 30.77
CA GLU A 270 -18.42 -3.29 32.03
C GLU A 270 -18.89 -1.83 32.02
N ILE A 271 -18.47 -1.07 31.01
CA ILE A 271 -18.74 0.36 30.86
C ILE A 271 -19.87 0.63 29.88
N TYR A 272 -20.57 1.76 30.10
CA TYR A 272 -21.62 2.24 29.22
C TYR A 272 -21.03 2.95 28.00
N SER A 273 -21.51 2.56 26.83
CA SER A 273 -21.27 3.24 25.56
C SER A 273 -22.48 4.13 25.23
N ARG A 274 -22.23 5.24 24.53
CA ARG A 274 -23.27 6.10 23.97
C ARG A 274 -23.63 5.61 22.56
N PHE A 275 -24.90 5.35 22.31
CA PHE A 275 -25.42 4.96 21.01
C PHE A 275 -26.48 5.91 20.48
N THR A 276 -26.69 5.86 19.17
CA THR A 276 -27.84 6.47 18.50
C THR A 276 -28.68 5.38 17.81
N LEU A 277 -30.01 5.51 17.88
CA LEU A 277 -30.95 4.68 17.13
C LEU A 277 -31.17 5.21 15.70
N ASP A 278 -30.83 6.47 15.45
CA ASP A 278 -31.08 7.18 14.19
C ASP A 278 -29.84 7.29 13.30
N GLY A 279 -28.66 6.95 13.85
CA GLY A 279 -27.40 7.03 13.12
C GLY A 279 -27.21 5.91 12.11
N GLU A 280 -26.54 6.25 11.01
CA GLU A 280 -26.14 5.30 9.98
C GLU A 280 -24.62 5.08 10.00
N LYS A 281 -24.19 3.87 9.63
CA LYS A 281 -22.75 3.61 9.50
C LYS A 281 -22.19 4.39 8.32
N LYS A 282 -21.06 5.07 8.49
CA LYS A 282 -20.45 5.90 7.45
C LYS A 282 -19.37 5.14 6.69
N LEU A 283 -19.50 5.02 5.37
CA LEU A 283 -18.45 4.47 4.51
C LEU A 283 -17.17 5.31 4.67
N THR A 284 -16.03 4.65 4.85
CA THR A 284 -14.75 5.33 5.11
C THR A 284 -13.58 4.62 4.44
N ASN A 285 -12.57 5.42 4.07
CA ASN A 285 -11.26 5.00 3.62
C ASN A 285 -10.20 5.08 4.74
N LYS A 286 -10.58 5.38 5.99
CA LYS A 286 -9.66 5.50 7.12
C LYS A 286 -9.76 4.30 8.04
N CYS A 287 -8.63 3.80 8.52
CA CYS A 287 -8.56 2.75 9.54
C CYS A 287 -7.77 3.25 10.74
N VAL A 288 -8.31 3.01 11.91
CA VAL A 288 -7.56 3.11 13.17
C VAL A 288 -6.77 1.83 13.36
N PHE A 289 -5.48 1.95 13.73
CA PHE A 289 -4.62 0.86 14.18
C PHE A 289 -4.09 1.16 15.57
N VAL A 290 -4.18 0.18 16.47
CA VAL A 290 -3.62 0.26 17.82
C VAL A 290 -2.56 -0.82 17.97
N LEU A 291 -1.31 -0.41 18.17
CA LEU A 291 -0.13 -1.27 18.18
C LEU A 291 0.59 -1.17 19.53
N ASN A 292 1.15 -2.28 19.99
CA ASN A 292 2.02 -2.32 21.17
C ASN A 292 3.33 -3.02 20.83
N ARG A 293 4.45 -2.32 21.02
CA ARG A 293 5.77 -2.85 20.70
C ARG A 293 6.08 -4.07 21.55
N SER A 294 6.71 -5.07 20.96
CA SER A 294 7.21 -6.24 21.66
C SER A 294 8.20 -5.85 22.75
N ASN A 295 8.18 -6.59 23.86
CA ASN A 295 9.21 -6.50 24.90
C ASN A 295 10.53 -7.16 24.48
N GLN A 296 10.49 -8.05 23.47
CA GLN A 296 11.63 -8.89 23.10
C GLN A 296 12.42 -8.30 21.93
N LYS A 297 11.75 -7.57 21.03
CA LYS A 297 12.33 -7.05 19.79
C LYS A 297 11.77 -5.68 19.47
N SER A 298 12.64 -4.73 19.14
CA SER A 298 12.27 -3.34 18.89
C SER A 298 11.58 -3.09 17.54
N ASP A 299 11.74 -4.02 16.60
CA ASP A 299 11.17 -4.01 15.24
C ASP A 299 9.87 -4.83 15.14
N GLU A 300 9.34 -5.33 16.26
CA GLU A 300 8.11 -6.11 16.29
C GLU A 300 7.01 -5.39 17.07
N TYR A 301 5.80 -5.32 16.51
CA TYR A 301 4.62 -4.75 17.14
C TYR A 301 3.46 -5.75 17.14
N TYR A 302 2.79 -5.89 18.26
CA TYR A 302 1.53 -6.61 18.35
C TYR A 302 0.38 -5.69 17.97
N LEU A 303 -0.41 -6.08 16.97
CA LEU A 303 -1.67 -5.41 16.66
C LEU A 303 -2.70 -5.77 17.72
N ILE A 304 -3.16 -4.75 18.45
CA ILE A 304 -4.09 -4.89 19.58
C ILE A 304 -5.53 -4.84 19.09
N THR A 305 -5.86 -3.86 18.24
CA THR A 305 -7.15 -3.72 17.57
C THR A 305 -7.01 -2.86 16.31
N MET A 306 -7.98 -2.97 15.42
CA MET A 306 -8.16 -2.09 14.27
C MET A 306 -9.64 -1.98 13.94
N PHE A 307 -10.07 -0.85 13.37
CA PHE A 307 -11.45 -0.67 12.91
C PHE A 307 -11.54 0.46 11.87
N PRO A 308 -12.53 0.41 10.94
CA PRO A 308 -12.79 1.52 10.03
C PRO A 308 -13.26 2.77 10.80
N GLY A 309 -12.59 3.89 10.57
CA GLY A 309 -12.87 5.14 11.25
C GLY A 309 -11.63 6.02 11.34
N GLU A 310 -11.83 7.21 11.92
CA GLU A 310 -10.80 8.24 12.01
C GLU A 310 -10.56 8.76 13.43
N TYR A 311 -11.32 8.26 14.40
CA TYR A 311 -11.28 8.73 15.77
C TYR A 311 -10.80 7.64 16.73
N LEU A 312 -9.84 8.00 17.57
CA LEU A 312 -9.37 7.22 18.70
C LEU A 312 -9.61 8.02 19.97
N VAL A 313 -10.85 7.99 20.46
CA VAL A 313 -11.26 8.69 21.68
C VAL A 313 -11.75 7.65 22.69
N LYS A 314 -11.20 7.70 23.90
CA LYS A 314 -11.59 6.82 25.02
C LYS A 314 -13.05 7.03 25.39
N GLU A 315 -13.71 5.99 25.89
CA GLU A 315 -15.09 6.12 26.36
C GLU A 315 -15.15 6.85 27.72
N PRO A 316 -16.28 7.50 28.09
CA PRO A 316 -16.36 8.33 29.29
C PRO A 316 -16.04 7.64 30.63
N GLN A 317 -16.23 6.32 30.70
CA GLN A 317 -15.95 5.51 31.88
C GLN A 317 -14.63 4.72 31.77
N ASP A 318 -13.76 5.02 30.80
CA ASP A 318 -12.46 4.37 30.65
C ASP A 318 -11.55 4.72 31.84
N LYS A 319 -11.02 3.69 32.50
CA LYS A 319 -10.16 3.84 33.69
C LYS A 319 -8.78 4.43 33.37
N ASN A 320 -8.40 4.51 32.10
CA ASN A 320 -7.09 4.96 31.65
C ASN A 320 -7.07 6.43 31.20
N ILE A 321 -8.12 7.20 31.46
CA ILE A 321 -8.11 8.66 31.28
C ILE A 321 -7.05 9.24 32.22
N LYS A 322 -6.05 9.93 31.67
CA LYS A 322 -4.81 10.32 32.34
C LYS A 322 -4.97 11.57 33.19
N ASP A 323 -5.69 12.56 32.66
CA ASP A 323 -5.82 13.88 33.25
C ASP A 323 -7.15 14.55 32.90
N GLU A 324 -7.41 15.69 33.54
CA GLU A 324 -8.67 16.45 33.37
C GLU A 324 -8.80 17.04 31.97
N LEU A 325 -7.70 17.37 31.29
CA LEU A 325 -7.75 17.90 29.93
C LEU A 325 -8.17 16.81 28.93
N GLU A 326 -7.65 15.59 29.07
CA GLU A 326 -8.10 14.42 28.31
C GLU A 326 -9.57 14.13 28.58
N ARG A 327 -10.01 14.22 29.85
CA ARG A 327 -11.42 14.07 30.23
C ARG A 327 -12.30 15.09 29.50
N GLN A 328 -11.98 16.38 29.54
CA GLN A 328 -12.79 17.42 28.91
C GLN A 328 -12.90 17.23 27.39
N ARG A 329 -11.78 16.96 26.71
CA ARG A 329 -11.77 16.68 25.26
C ARG A 329 -12.61 15.46 24.90
N MET A 330 -12.50 14.40 25.70
CA MET A 330 -13.29 13.19 25.52
C MET A 330 -14.79 13.48 25.70
N LEU A 331 -15.18 14.23 26.74
CA LEU A 331 -16.58 14.56 26.98
C LEU A 331 -17.16 15.44 25.87
N GLU A 332 -16.41 16.44 25.41
CA GLU A 332 -16.81 17.29 24.28
C GLU A 332 -17.02 16.46 23.01
N PHE A 333 -16.13 15.49 22.75
CA PHE A 333 -16.27 14.57 21.64
C PHE A 333 -17.54 13.72 21.74
N TRP A 334 -17.75 13.01 22.85
CA TRP A 334 -18.89 12.11 23.03
C TRP A 334 -20.23 12.83 23.19
N ARG A 335 -20.26 14.15 23.48
CA ARG A 335 -21.50 14.95 23.39
C ARG A 335 -22.06 14.98 21.98
N ASN A 336 -21.19 14.96 20.98
CA ASN A 336 -21.54 15.11 19.56
C ASN A 336 -21.30 13.84 18.75
N HIS A 337 -20.91 12.72 19.38
CA HIS A 337 -20.64 11.46 18.69
C HIS A 337 -21.25 10.26 19.43
N ALA A 338 -21.78 9.31 18.68
CA ALA A 338 -22.32 8.06 19.23
C ALA A 338 -22.03 6.88 18.31
N LEU A 339 -22.06 5.69 18.88
CA LEU A 339 -22.02 4.45 18.10
C LEU A 339 -23.40 4.15 17.51
N VAL A 340 -23.46 3.63 16.29
CA VAL A 340 -24.71 3.12 15.72
C VAL A 340 -25.19 1.92 16.55
N PHE A 341 -26.43 1.97 17.00
CA PHE A 341 -27.00 0.92 17.85
C PHE A 341 -27.17 -0.39 17.06
N ASN A 342 -26.62 -1.48 17.61
CA ASN A 342 -26.83 -2.83 17.10
C ASN A 342 -27.25 -3.76 18.25
N PRO A 343 -28.50 -4.24 18.27
CA PRO A 343 -28.99 -5.14 19.32
C PRO A 343 -28.15 -6.42 19.50
N LYS A 344 -27.40 -6.83 18.47
CA LYS A 344 -26.55 -8.03 18.54
C LYS A 344 -25.29 -7.83 19.38
N ASP A 345 -24.81 -6.59 19.50
CA ASP A 345 -23.55 -6.25 20.17
C ASP A 345 -23.76 -5.62 21.54
N VAL A 346 -25.03 -5.33 21.88
CA VAL A 346 -25.45 -4.64 23.10
C VAL A 346 -26.13 -5.61 24.07
N ASP A 347 -25.89 -5.40 25.37
CA ASP A 347 -26.68 -6.00 26.44
C ASP A 347 -27.95 -5.16 26.66
N LEU A 348 -29.07 -5.65 26.10
CA LEU A 348 -30.34 -4.93 26.08
C LEU A 348 -30.93 -4.69 27.48
N GLU A 349 -30.57 -5.49 28.48
CA GLU A 349 -31.04 -5.31 29.86
C GLU A 349 -30.45 -4.07 30.53
N THR A 350 -29.34 -3.55 29.98
CA THR A 350 -28.66 -2.36 30.48
C THR A 350 -29.06 -1.08 29.77
N ALA A 351 -29.93 -1.15 28.76
CA ALA A 351 -30.29 0.00 27.94
C ALA A 351 -31.05 1.06 28.75
N THR A 352 -30.60 2.31 28.68
CA THR A 352 -31.22 3.47 29.34
C THR A 352 -31.10 4.72 28.48
N TYR A 353 -32.11 5.59 28.52
CA TYR A 353 -32.11 6.88 27.83
C TYR A 353 -31.49 8.01 28.67
N SER A 354 -31.21 7.76 29.94
CA SER A 354 -30.54 8.72 30.82
C SER A 354 -29.04 8.48 30.82
N CYS A 355 -28.24 9.54 30.71
CA CYS A 355 -26.78 9.47 30.73
C CYS A 355 -26.29 8.82 32.04
N PRO A 356 -25.64 7.64 32.00
CA PRO A 356 -25.22 6.89 33.19
C PRO A 356 -23.82 7.29 33.67
N TYR A 357 -23.20 8.28 33.01
CA TYR A 357 -21.89 8.77 33.37
C TYR A 357 -22.00 9.63 34.62
N ASP A 358 -21.28 9.26 35.67
CA ASP A 358 -21.05 10.13 36.81
C ASP A 358 -20.01 11.17 36.38
N LEU A 359 -20.49 12.25 35.75
CA LEU A 359 -19.61 13.22 35.10
C LEU A 359 -18.90 14.14 36.09
N GLY A 360 -19.18 14.04 37.39
CA GLY A 360 -18.76 15.04 38.37
C GLY A 360 -19.45 16.38 38.09
N ALA A 361 -20.12 16.94 39.09
CA ALA A 361 -20.57 18.33 39.03
C ALA A 361 -19.36 19.29 39.10
#